data_AF-A0A7R9W4T9-F1
#
_entry.id   AF-A0A7R9W4T9-F1
#
_cell.length_a   1.000
_cell.length_b   1.000
_cell.length_c   1.000
_cell.angle_alpha   90.00
_cell.angle_beta   90.00
_cell.angle_gamma   90.00
#
_symmetry.space_group_name_H-M   'P 1'
#
loop_
_entity.id
_entity.type
_entity.pdbx_description
1 polymer ?
#
loop_
_entity_poly.entity_id
_entity_poly.type
_entity_poly.pdbx_seq_one_letter_code
_entity_poly.pdbx_strand_id
1 'polypeptide(L)'
;FAYVLKSRTSLRIPLNVLTWTFSLMAAAGASLGFALGSVAPNVESAMALGVPVTVVLMAVGIINPSGVDVSDVAKTPAVIRWMKMASPIKWAIEALVVAEFRGMEFDDGGRRAGVRWRDLPRMGGLALVQNGDQVLDSLGLADMSYHCLMKGLAILTGVNLFVSWLGLAFGGPDFLEAEDGLLDDYYQAAEGGLDGKDRSKSQQSATSSPGEANRKLPTVRKL
;
A
#
# COMPACT_ATOMS: atom_id res chain seq x y z
N PHE A 1 -5.96 -3.03 15.83
CA PHE A 1 -6.24 -3.88 14.65
C PHE A 1 -5.97 -5.36 14.92
N ALA A 2 -4.72 -5.79 15.15
CA ALA A 2 -4.35 -7.20 15.36
C ALA A 2 -5.20 -7.93 16.44
N TYR A 3 -5.45 -7.27 17.57
CA TYR A 3 -6.32 -7.80 18.63
C TYR A 3 -7.76 -8.08 18.15
N VAL A 4 -8.37 -7.14 17.43
CA VAL A 4 -9.73 -7.29 16.87
C VAL A 4 -9.77 -8.43 15.86
N LEU A 5 -8.74 -8.52 15.01
CA LEU A 5 -8.64 -9.56 14.00
C LEU A 5 -8.58 -10.94 14.67
N LYS A 6 -7.66 -11.14 15.63
CA LYS A 6 -7.57 -12.38 16.42
C LYS A 6 -8.87 -12.72 17.15
N SER A 7 -9.54 -11.73 17.73
CA SER A 7 -10.82 -11.93 18.44
C SER A 7 -11.98 -12.34 17.52
N ARG A 8 -11.91 -12.04 16.21
CA ARG A 8 -13.00 -12.29 15.26
C ARG A 8 -12.76 -13.48 14.35
N THR A 9 -11.51 -13.90 14.14
CA THR A 9 -11.14 -14.94 13.17
C THR A 9 -10.62 -16.24 13.81
N SER A 10 -10.55 -16.32 15.14
CA SER A 10 -10.06 -17.50 15.88
C SER A 10 -8.68 -18.00 15.40
N LEU A 11 -7.83 -17.09 14.92
CA LEU A 11 -6.49 -17.44 14.43
C LEU A 11 -5.63 -18.04 15.55
N ARG A 12 -4.92 -19.11 15.21
CA ARG A 12 -3.97 -19.77 16.11
C ARG A 12 -2.67 -18.97 16.26
N ILE A 13 -2.36 -18.08 15.31
CA ILE A 13 -1.22 -17.16 15.35
C ILE A 13 -1.14 -16.42 16.71
N PRO A 14 0.02 -16.41 17.38
CA PRO A 14 0.18 -15.66 18.62
C PRO A 14 0.15 -14.15 18.32
N LEU A 15 -0.37 -13.36 19.28
CA LEU A 15 -0.70 -11.94 19.03
C LEU A 15 0.56 -11.14 18.67
N ASN A 16 1.70 -11.48 19.26
CA ASN A 16 3.00 -10.87 18.97
C ASN A 16 3.40 -11.05 17.49
N VAL A 17 3.30 -12.26 16.93
CA VAL A 17 3.60 -12.54 15.52
C VAL A 17 2.69 -11.73 14.61
N LEU A 18 1.40 -11.67 14.94
CA LEU A 18 0.43 -10.89 14.18
C LEU A 18 0.79 -9.39 14.20
N THR A 19 1.09 -8.82 15.36
CA THR A 19 1.48 -7.42 15.49
C THR A 19 2.79 -7.11 14.76
N TRP A 20 3.82 -7.95 14.93
CA TRP A 20 5.11 -7.76 14.26
C TRP A 20 5.00 -7.79 12.75
N THR A 21 4.23 -8.75 12.23
CA THR A 21 4.03 -8.90 10.78
C THR A 21 3.29 -7.70 10.20
N PHE A 22 2.21 -7.24 10.84
CA PHE A 22 1.49 -6.05 10.39
C PHE A 22 2.30 -4.76 10.52
N SER A 23 3.02 -4.58 11.63
CA SER A 23 3.88 -3.40 11.82
C SER A 23 4.98 -3.34 10.76
N LEU A 24 5.65 -4.46 10.49
CA LEU A 24 6.72 -4.50 9.49
C LEU A 24 6.16 -4.34 8.06
N MET A 25 5.00 -4.92 7.76
CA MET A 25 4.32 -4.72 6.48
C MET A 25 3.92 -3.25 6.27
N ALA A 26 3.43 -2.59 7.32
CA ALA A 26 3.10 -1.17 7.27
C ALA A 26 4.35 -0.31 7.05
N ALA A 27 5.46 -0.60 7.75
CA ALA A 27 6.73 0.06 7.54
C ALA A 27 7.28 -0.16 6.13
N ALA A 28 7.17 -1.39 5.60
CA ALA A 28 7.57 -1.72 4.24
C ALA A 28 6.73 -0.96 3.21
N GLY A 29 5.41 -0.88 3.41
CA GLY A 29 4.52 -0.10 2.55
C GLY A 29 4.83 1.40 2.57
N ALA A 30 5.08 1.97 3.75
CA ALA A 30 5.49 3.37 3.89
C ALA A 30 6.85 3.63 3.20
N SER A 31 7.83 2.74 3.40
CA SER A 31 9.14 2.86 2.74
C SER A 31 9.05 2.79 1.22
N LEU A 32 8.17 1.94 0.68
CA LEU A 32 7.89 1.87 -0.76
C LEU A 32 7.31 3.20 -1.25
N GLY A 33 6.37 3.79 -0.51
CA GLY A 33 5.82 5.11 -0.81
C GLY A 33 6.88 6.20 -0.84
N PHE A 34 7.80 6.20 0.13
CA PHE A 34 8.93 7.15 0.13
C PHE A 34 9.89 6.92 -1.03
N ALA A 35 10.17 5.67 -1.39
CA ALA A 35 11.00 5.35 -2.55
C ALA A 35 10.37 5.89 -3.84
N LEU A 36 9.09 5.65 -4.06
CA LEU A 36 8.35 6.16 -5.22
C LEU A 36 8.30 7.68 -5.24
N GLY A 37 8.03 8.31 -4.09
CA GLY A 37 8.00 9.77 -3.97
C GLY A 37 9.35 10.42 -4.24
N SER A 38 10.46 9.81 -3.84
CA SER A 38 11.81 10.34 -4.05
C SER A 38 12.30 10.28 -5.50
N VAL A 39 11.72 9.39 -6.31
CA VAL A 39 12.10 9.21 -7.73
C VAL A 39 11.18 10.02 -8.64
N ALA A 40 10.00 10.41 -8.16
CA ALA A 40 9.04 11.16 -8.93
C ALA A 40 9.48 12.63 -9.11
N PRO A 41 9.34 13.21 -10.32
CA PRO A 41 9.72 14.60 -10.58
C PRO A 41 8.82 15.63 -9.88
N ASN A 42 7.59 15.25 -9.53
CA ASN A 42 6.64 16.11 -8.82
C ASN A 42 5.62 15.27 -8.02
N VAL A 43 4.90 15.93 -7.10
CA VAL A 43 3.93 15.26 -6.22
C VAL A 43 2.78 14.62 -7.00
N GLU A 44 2.33 15.25 -8.08
CA GLU A 44 1.23 14.76 -8.92
C GLU A 44 1.58 13.42 -9.58
N SER A 45 2.80 13.31 -10.11
CA SER A 45 3.32 12.07 -10.70
C SER A 45 3.55 10.98 -9.65
N ALA A 46 4.03 11.34 -8.45
CA ALA A 46 4.16 10.40 -7.33
C ALA A 46 2.80 9.80 -6.95
N MET A 47 1.78 10.64 -6.83
CA MET A 47 0.41 10.23 -6.49
C MET A 47 -0.21 9.39 -7.62
N ALA A 48 0.01 9.77 -8.88
CA ALA A 48 -0.47 9.05 -10.04
C ALA A 48 0.16 7.66 -10.19
N LEU A 49 1.44 7.50 -9.83
CA LEU A 49 2.16 6.22 -9.89
C LEU A 49 1.96 5.35 -8.64
N GLY A 50 1.81 5.96 -7.47
CA GLY A 50 1.78 5.26 -6.18
C GLY A 50 0.67 4.20 -6.09
N VAL A 51 -0.56 4.58 -6.47
CA VAL A 51 -1.72 3.68 -6.38
C VAL A 51 -1.60 2.51 -7.39
N PRO A 52 -1.35 2.73 -8.70
CA PRO A 52 -1.16 1.63 -9.64
C PRO A 52 -0.02 0.68 -9.25
N VAL A 53 1.13 1.20 -8.83
CA VAL A 53 2.28 0.36 -8.42
C VAL A 53 1.90 -0.50 -7.22
N THR A 54 1.27 0.08 -6.21
CA THR A 54 0.83 -0.68 -5.02
C THR A 54 -0.19 -1.75 -5.39
N VAL A 55 -1.15 -1.44 -6.26
CA VAL A 55 -2.17 -2.41 -6.73
C VAL A 55 -1.52 -3.54 -7.51
N VAL A 56 -0.55 -3.24 -8.37
CA VAL A 56 0.18 -4.27 -9.14
C VAL A 56 1.00 -5.16 -8.22
N LEU A 57 1.73 -4.60 -7.25
CA LEU A 57 2.48 -5.37 -6.25
C LEU A 57 1.56 -6.21 -5.36
N MET A 58 0.37 -5.69 -5.04
CA MET A 58 -0.68 -6.45 -4.34
C MET A 58 -1.19 -7.61 -5.19
N ALA A 59 -1.58 -7.35 -6.43
CA ALA A 59 -2.12 -8.36 -7.34
C ALA A 59 -1.09 -9.48 -7.58
N VAL A 60 0.16 -9.13 -7.89
CA VAL A 60 1.24 -10.09 -8.10
C VAL A 60 1.56 -10.87 -6.82
N GLY A 61 1.44 -10.23 -5.65
CA GLY A 61 1.65 -10.88 -4.36
C GLY A 61 0.52 -11.83 -3.94
N ILE A 62 -0.74 -11.53 -4.30
CA ILE A 62 -1.92 -12.30 -3.90
C ILE A 62 -2.29 -13.39 -4.91
N ILE A 63 -2.21 -13.10 -6.21
CA ILE A 63 -2.66 -14.03 -7.28
C ILE A 63 -1.80 -15.30 -7.29
N ASN A 64 -0.59 -15.22 -6.76
CA ASN A 64 0.30 -16.36 -6.64
C ASN A 64 1.32 -16.12 -5.52
N PRO A 65 0.95 -16.34 -4.24
CA PRO A 65 1.90 -16.19 -3.15
C PRO A 65 3.08 -17.13 -3.38
N SER A 66 2.83 -18.38 -3.81
CA SER A 66 3.86 -19.42 -3.86
C SER A 66 3.64 -20.52 -4.95
N GLY A 67 2.45 -20.62 -5.55
CA GLY A 67 2.08 -21.64 -6.56
C GLY A 67 2.37 -21.26 -8.03
N VAL A 68 3.62 -21.39 -8.47
CA VAL A 68 3.88 -21.99 -9.78
C VAL A 68 4.46 -23.35 -9.43
N ASP A 69 3.99 -24.43 -10.05
CA ASP A 69 4.64 -25.74 -9.98
C ASP A 69 6.15 -25.57 -9.85
N VAL A 70 6.77 -26.20 -8.85
CA VAL A 70 8.20 -26.03 -8.53
C VAL A 70 9.07 -26.39 -9.77
N SER A 71 8.51 -27.18 -10.68
CA SER A 71 9.04 -27.54 -12.00
C SER A 71 9.01 -26.42 -13.06
N ASP A 72 8.24 -25.36 -12.88
CA ASP A 72 7.98 -24.27 -13.84
C ASP A 72 8.54 -22.90 -13.43
N VAL A 73 9.33 -22.83 -12.36
CA VAL A 73 10.09 -21.61 -11.96
C VAL A 73 10.98 -21.12 -13.10
N ALA A 74 11.47 -22.02 -13.96
CA ALA A 74 12.26 -21.70 -15.15
C ALA A 74 11.45 -20.97 -16.26
N LYS A 75 10.12 -21.11 -16.28
CA LYS A 75 9.25 -20.49 -17.28
C LYS A 75 8.72 -19.12 -16.88
N THR A 76 8.87 -18.73 -15.60
CA THR A 76 8.39 -17.43 -15.13
C THR A 76 9.36 -16.33 -15.59
N PRO A 77 8.88 -15.28 -16.30
CA PRO A 77 9.72 -14.17 -16.71
C PRO A 77 10.43 -13.53 -15.50
N ALA A 78 11.70 -13.16 -15.68
CA ALA A 78 12.53 -12.58 -14.61
C ALA A 78 11.90 -11.32 -13.98
N VAL A 79 11.19 -10.51 -14.77
CA VAL A 79 10.46 -9.32 -14.31
C VAL A 79 9.37 -9.69 -13.30
N ILE A 80 8.57 -10.72 -13.59
CA ILE A 80 7.50 -11.18 -12.69
C ILE A 80 8.09 -11.72 -11.38
N ARG A 81 9.22 -12.44 -11.46
CA ARG A 81 9.92 -12.93 -10.27
C ARG A 81 10.42 -11.78 -9.40
N TRP A 82 10.98 -10.74 -10.00
CA TRP A 82 11.43 -9.55 -9.27
C TRP A 82 10.26 -8.79 -8.63
N MET A 83 9.15 -8.61 -9.36
CA MET A 83 7.95 -7.96 -8.83
C MET A 83 7.34 -8.74 -7.65
N LYS A 84 7.34 -10.07 -7.70
CA LYS A 84 6.94 -10.91 -6.57
C LYS A 84 7.84 -10.64 -5.36
N MET A 85 9.17 -10.63 -5.55
CA MET A 85 10.13 -10.35 -4.48
C MET A 85 10.02 -8.92 -3.92
N ALA A 86 9.61 -7.95 -4.75
CA ALA A 86 9.43 -6.56 -4.36
C ALA A 86 8.10 -6.28 -3.66
N SER A 87 7.18 -7.26 -3.55
CA SER A 87 5.86 -7.07 -2.95
C SER A 87 5.89 -7.27 -1.42
N PRO A 88 5.70 -6.21 -0.60
CA PRO A 88 5.64 -6.36 0.85
C PRO A 88 4.48 -7.24 1.32
N ILE A 89 3.38 -7.22 0.56
CA ILE A 89 2.15 -7.96 0.85
C ILE A 89 2.40 -9.46 0.70
N LYS A 90 3.14 -9.88 -0.33
CA LYS A 90 3.53 -11.29 -0.53
C LYS A 90 4.23 -11.85 0.71
N TRP A 91 5.32 -11.19 1.14
CA TRP A 91 6.09 -11.62 2.30
C TRP A 91 5.27 -11.67 3.59
N ALA A 92 4.38 -10.68 3.80
CA ALA A 92 3.51 -10.65 4.97
C ALA A 92 2.47 -11.78 4.96
N ILE A 93 1.82 -12.04 3.82
CA ILE A 93 0.85 -13.13 3.68
C ILE A 93 1.53 -14.47 3.89
N GLU A 94 2.66 -14.73 3.23
CA GLU A 94 3.42 -15.97 3.39
C GLU A 94 3.84 -16.17 4.86
N ALA A 95 4.28 -15.10 5.54
CA ALA A 95 4.67 -15.17 6.96
C ALA A 95 3.48 -15.55 7.85
N LEU A 96 2.29 -14.99 7.60
CA LEU A 96 1.07 -15.33 8.35
C LEU A 96 0.60 -16.75 8.04
N VAL A 97 0.65 -17.18 6.78
CA VAL A 97 0.28 -18.53 6.35
C VAL A 97 1.20 -19.57 6.99
N VAL A 98 2.52 -19.36 6.96
CA VAL A 98 3.48 -20.23 7.65
C VAL A 98 3.25 -20.22 9.17
N ALA A 99 2.95 -19.07 9.76
CA ALA A 99 2.70 -18.98 11.20
C ALA A 99 1.39 -19.64 11.64
N GLU A 100 0.38 -19.70 10.76
CA GLU A 100 -0.92 -20.31 11.06
C GLU A 100 -0.91 -21.82 10.83
N PHE A 101 -0.45 -22.28 9.66
CA PHE A 101 -0.61 -23.67 9.23
C PHE A 101 0.50 -24.61 9.71
N ARG A 102 1.67 -24.10 10.09
CA ARG A 102 2.79 -24.97 10.48
C ARG A 102 2.48 -25.73 11.77
N GLY A 103 2.58 -27.06 11.72
CA GLY A 103 2.19 -27.91 12.86
C GLY A 103 0.69 -27.86 13.18
N MET A 104 -0.15 -27.56 12.20
CA MET A 104 -1.60 -27.76 12.29
C MET A 104 -1.95 -29.17 11.86
N GLU A 105 -2.67 -29.89 12.72
CA GLU A 105 -3.35 -31.13 12.37
C GLU A 105 -4.84 -30.79 12.20
N PHE A 106 -5.44 -31.17 11.07
CA PHE A 106 -6.88 -31.03 10.92
C PHE A 106 -7.52 -32.21 11.63
N ASP A 107 -8.15 -31.95 12.78
CA ASP A 107 -8.86 -33.00 13.51
C ASP A 107 -9.97 -33.56 12.60
N ASP A 108 -9.90 -34.86 12.31
CA ASP A 108 -10.94 -35.64 11.61
C ASP A 108 -12.18 -35.88 12.53
N GLY A 109 -12.39 -34.95 13.47
CA GLY A 109 -13.22 -35.03 14.66
C GLY A 109 -14.71 -35.12 14.36
N GLY A 110 -15.14 -36.33 14.00
CA GLY A 110 -16.53 -36.75 14.09
C GLY A 110 -17.10 -37.36 12.82
N ARG A 111 -16.56 -38.51 12.38
CA ARG A 111 -17.41 -39.54 11.76
C ARG A 111 -18.48 -39.97 12.77
N ARG A 112 -19.54 -39.17 12.92
CA ARG A 112 -20.86 -39.71 13.23
C ARG A 112 -21.13 -40.73 12.14
N ALA A 113 -21.01 -42.00 12.50
CA ALA A 113 -21.37 -43.14 11.68
C ALA A 113 -22.74 -42.88 11.04
N GLY A 114 -22.77 -42.48 9.76
CA GLY A 114 -24.02 -42.28 9.02
C GLY A 114 -24.05 -41.14 8.00
N VAL A 115 -23.16 -40.14 8.04
CA VAL A 115 -23.22 -39.04 7.06
C VAL A 115 -22.48 -39.40 5.78
N ARG A 116 -23.25 -40.02 4.89
CA ARG A 116 -23.17 -40.05 3.42
C ARG A 116 -21.97 -39.31 2.81
N TRP A 117 -21.06 -40.07 2.21
CA TRP A 117 -19.89 -39.66 1.40
C TRP A 117 -20.18 -38.71 0.20
N ARG A 118 -21.41 -38.16 0.09
CA ARG A 118 -21.87 -37.29 -1.00
C ARG A 118 -21.97 -35.81 -0.62
N ASP A 119 -21.82 -35.45 0.65
CA ASP A 119 -22.03 -34.06 1.12
C ASP A 119 -20.75 -33.34 1.60
N LEU A 120 -19.57 -33.93 1.35
CA LEU A 120 -18.32 -33.18 1.48
C LEU A 120 -18.22 -32.21 0.30
N PRO A 121 -18.16 -30.88 0.51
CA PRO A 121 -17.94 -29.95 -0.58
C PRO A 121 -16.61 -30.28 -1.25
N ARG A 122 -16.68 -30.94 -2.40
CA ARG A 122 -15.56 -31.15 -3.31
C ARG A 122 -15.18 -29.80 -3.95
N MET A 123 -14.67 -28.88 -3.15
CA MET A 123 -13.89 -27.78 -3.70
C MET A 123 -12.51 -28.34 -4.04
N GLY A 124 -12.15 -28.27 -5.33
CA GLY A 124 -11.07 -29.05 -5.95
C GLY A 124 -9.67 -28.85 -5.34
N GLY A 125 -8.74 -29.73 -5.76
CA GLY A 125 -7.29 -29.69 -5.47
C GLY A 125 -6.89 -29.94 -4.01
N LEU A 126 -7.58 -29.32 -3.05
CA LEU A 126 -7.24 -29.27 -1.62
C LEU A 126 -8.08 -30.21 -0.75
N ALA A 127 -8.98 -31.00 -1.35
CA ALA A 127 -9.98 -31.83 -0.65
C ALA A 127 -9.43 -33.04 0.14
N LEU A 128 -8.11 -33.16 0.29
CA LEU A 128 -7.46 -34.30 0.94
C LEU A 128 -6.31 -33.89 1.87
N VAL A 129 -6.23 -32.61 2.22
CA VAL A 129 -5.16 -32.13 3.08
C VAL A 129 -5.47 -32.45 4.53
N GLN A 130 -4.69 -33.37 5.11
CA GLN A 130 -4.86 -33.86 6.48
C GLN A 130 -4.14 -32.98 7.51
N ASN A 131 -3.11 -32.23 7.08
CA ASN A 131 -2.30 -31.39 7.96
C ASN A 131 -1.93 -30.07 7.29
N GLY A 132 -1.71 -29.02 8.07
CA GLY A 132 -1.30 -27.71 7.58
C GLY A 132 0.04 -27.72 6.85
N ASP A 133 0.94 -28.67 7.15
CA ASP A 133 2.20 -28.81 6.40
C ASP A 133 1.97 -29.22 4.93
N GLN A 134 0.92 -30.00 4.63
CA GLN A 134 0.52 -30.30 3.25
C GLN A 134 -0.09 -29.09 2.54
N VAL A 135 -0.75 -28.18 3.29
CA VAL A 135 -1.19 -26.88 2.75
C VAL A 135 0.03 -26.03 2.38
N LEU A 136 1.03 -25.98 3.26
CA LEU A 136 2.27 -25.27 2.99
C LEU A 136 3.01 -25.86 1.79
N ASP A 137 3.06 -27.18 1.66
CA ASP A 137 3.67 -27.85 0.50
C ASP A 137 2.93 -27.55 -0.81
N SER A 138 1.60 -27.64 -0.79
CA SER A 138 0.76 -27.29 -1.94
C SER A 138 0.88 -25.81 -2.35
N LEU A 139 1.19 -24.95 -1.39
CA LEU A 139 1.49 -23.56 -1.69
C LEU A 139 2.92 -23.40 -2.18
N GLY A 140 3.88 -24.25 -1.85
CA GLY A 140 5.32 -24.05 -2.15
C GLY A 140 6.06 -23.31 -1.03
N LEU A 141 5.56 -23.44 0.20
CA LEU A 141 6.05 -22.82 1.44
C LEU A 141 6.63 -23.84 2.43
N ALA A 142 6.74 -25.13 2.07
CA ALA A 142 7.20 -26.20 2.97
C ALA A 142 8.57 -25.87 3.64
N ASP A 143 9.53 -25.39 2.85
CA ASP A 143 10.87 -25.05 3.30
C ASP A 143 10.99 -23.64 3.89
N MET A 144 9.93 -22.84 3.81
CA MET A 144 9.95 -21.45 4.26
C MET A 144 9.65 -21.37 5.77
N SER A 145 10.49 -20.61 6.49
CA SER A 145 10.28 -20.31 7.91
C SER A 145 9.80 -18.89 8.11
N TYR A 146 9.00 -18.66 9.16
CA TYR A 146 8.53 -17.33 9.54
C TYR A 146 9.67 -16.31 9.65
N HIS A 147 10.78 -16.68 10.30
CA HIS A 147 11.93 -15.80 10.46
C HIS A 147 12.60 -15.44 9.13
N CYS A 148 12.67 -16.39 8.19
CA CYS A 148 13.22 -16.13 6.86
C CYS A 148 12.35 -15.11 6.09
N LEU A 149 11.03 -15.28 6.14
CA LEU A 149 10.06 -14.39 5.49
C LEU A 149 10.09 -12.98 6.09
N MET A 150 10.14 -12.87 7.42
CA MET A 150 10.25 -11.60 8.11
C MET A 150 11.59 -10.90 7.83
N LYS A 151 12.68 -11.66 7.72
CA LYS A 151 13.98 -11.12 7.29
C LYS A 151 13.91 -10.58 5.87
N GLY A 152 13.25 -11.29 4.95
CA GLY A 152 13.02 -10.83 3.58
C GLY A 152 12.25 -9.51 3.55
N LEU A 153 11.17 -9.42 4.32
CA LEU A 153 10.38 -8.19 4.45
C LEU A 153 11.19 -7.03 5.05
N ALA A 154 12.02 -7.29 6.07
CA ALA A 154 12.89 -6.27 6.67
C ALA A 154 13.97 -5.77 5.68
N ILE A 155 14.57 -6.68 4.92
CA ILE A 155 15.53 -6.33 3.86
C ILE A 155 14.84 -5.47 2.79
N LEU A 156 13.63 -5.85 2.37
CA LEU A 156 12.86 -5.09 1.39
C LEU A 156 12.59 -3.64 1.87
N THR A 157 12.18 -3.48 3.14
CA THR A 157 12.04 -2.15 3.77
C THR A 157 13.35 -1.37 3.73
N GLY A 158 14.47 -2.01 4.10
CA GLY A 158 15.79 -1.38 4.07
C GLY A 158 16.21 -0.93 2.67
N VAL A 159 15.96 -1.76 1.65
CA VAL A 159 16.22 -1.43 0.25
C VAL A 159 15.37 -0.25 -0.20
N ASN A 160 14.08 -0.23 0.11
CA ASN A 160 13.20 0.89 -0.23
C ASN A 160 13.64 2.20 0.43
N LEU A 161 14.04 2.15 1.71
CA LEU A 161 14.59 3.31 2.41
C LEU A 161 15.91 3.78 1.80
N PHE A 162 16.77 2.85 1.37
CA PHE A 162 18.00 3.18 0.69
C PHE A 162 17.76 3.84 -0.67
N VAL A 163 16.81 3.32 -1.46
CA VAL A 163 16.37 3.96 -2.71
C VAL A 163 15.81 5.35 -2.45
N SER A 164 14.97 5.48 -1.42
CA SER A 164 14.43 6.78 -1.01
C SER A 164 15.53 7.78 -0.66
N TRP A 165 16.51 7.34 0.11
CA TRP A 165 17.68 8.14 0.46
C TRP A 165 18.49 8.54 -0.77
N LEU A 166 18.74 7.63 -1.72
CA LEU A 166 19.43 7.95 -2.97
C LEU A 166 18.63 8.96 -3.83
N GLY A 167 17.32 8.78 -3.95
CA GLY A 167 16.44 9.69 -4.69
C GLY A 167 16.53 11.11 -4.12
N LEU A 168 16.49 11.24 -2.80
CA LEU A 168 16.66 12.53 -2.12
C LEU A 168 18.09 13.09 -2.24
N ALA A 169 19.11 12.24 -2.21
CA ALA A 169 20.51 12.68 -2.30
C ALA A 169 20.87 13.22 -3.68
N PHE A 170 20.28 12.67 -4.76
CA PHE A 170 20.59 13.07 -6.14
C PHE A 170 19.55 14.01 -6.76
N GLY A 171 18.28 13.92 -6.34
CA GLY A 171 17.16 14.71 -6.85
C GLY A 171 16.58 15.65 -5.78
N GLY A 172 17.45 16.24 -4.95
CA GLY A 172 17.07 17.04 -3.78
C GLY A 172 15.93 18.03 -4.08
N PRO A 173 14.97 18.19 -3.16
CA PRO A 173 13.78 18.97 -3.41
C PRO A 173 14.15 20.44 -3.66
N ASP A 174 13.66 21.00 -4.76
CA ASP A 174 13.45 22.43 -4.85
C ASP A 174 12.42 22.77 -3.78
N PHE A 175 12.87 23.32 -2.66
CA PHE A 175 11.97 23.86 -1.64
C PHE A 175 11.12 24.91 -2.34
N LEU A 176 9.85 24.60 -2.60
CA LEU A 176 8.86 25.62 -2.85
C LEU A 176 8.87 26.50 -1.60
N GLU A 177 9.51 27.68 -1.69
CA GLU A 177 9.30 28.75 -0.73
C GLU A 177 7.79 28.83 -0.53
N ALA A 178 7.34 28.57 0.71
CA ALA A 178 5.96 28.82 1.06
C ALA A 178 5.70 30.27 0.64
N GLU A 179 4.70 30.47 -0.21
CA GLU A 179 4.35 31.77 -0.76
C GLU A 179 4.06 32.73 0.41
N ASP A 180 5.08 33.48 0.83
CA ASP A 180 5.04 34.44 1.95
C ASP A 180 3.92 35.48 1.76
N GLY A 181 3.43 35.63 0.52
CA GLY A 181 2.31 36.50 0.17
C GLY A 181 0.97 36.16 0.82
N LEU A 182 0.70 34.89 1.18
CA LEU A 182 -0.59 34.55 1.80
C LEU A 182 -0.65 34.94 3.29
N LEU A 183 0.51 35.03 3.95
CA LEU A 183 0.62 35.55 5.31
C LEU A 183 0.56 37.08 5.30
N ASP A 184 1.23 37.74 4.36
CA ASP A 184 1.17 39.20 4.20
C ASP A 184 -0.26 39.70 3.92
N ASP A 185 -1.03 39.02 3.07
CA ASP A 185 -2.45 39.37 2.82
C ASP A 185 -3.32 39.18 4.07
N TYR A 186 -3.04 38.16 4.90
CA TYR A 186 -3.77 37.91 6.14
C TYR A 186 -3.44 38.94 7.23
N TYR A 187 -2.18 39.40 7.29
CA TYR A 187 -1.75 40.46 8.21
C TYR A 187 -2.21 41.86 7.76
N GLN A 188 -2.16 42.17 6.46
CA GLN A 188 -2.68 43.45 5.93
C GLN A 188 -4.21 43.57 6.11
N ALA A 189 -4.95 42.48 5.96
CA ALA A 189 -6.40 42.47 6.23
C ALA A 189 -6.72 42.69 7.72
N ALA A 190 -5.84 42.26 8.64
CA ALA A 190 -6.01 42.46 10.07
C ALA A 190 -5.67 43.89 10.53
N GLU A 191 -4.67 44.54 9.90
CA GLU A 191 -4.32 45.94 10.21
C GLU A 191 -5.26 46.96 9.56
N GLY A 192 -5.81 46.67 8.37
CA GLY A 192 -6.75 47.55 7.66
C GLY A 192 -8.17 47.62 8.28
N GLY A 193 -8.48 46.76 9.25
CA GLY A 193 -9.82 46.65 9.86
C GLY A 193 -10.10 47.59 11.04
N LEU A 194 -9.11 48.38 11.50
CA LEU A 194 -9.25 49.22 12.72
C LEU A 194 -9.37 50.73 12.46
N ASP A 195 -9.26 51.21 11.21
CA ASP A 195 -9.28 52.65 10.90
C ASP A 195 -10.37 53.03 9.88
N GLY A 196 -11.63 52.89 10.28
CA GLY A 196 -12.76 53.14 9.38
C GLY A 196 -14.09 53.40 10.08
N LYS A 197 -14.06 54.07 11.24
CA LYS A 197 -15.25 54.67 11.83
C LYS A 197 -15.29 56.14 11.44
N ASP A 198 -16.42 56.57 10.90
CA ASP A 198 -16.78 57.94 10.50
C ASP A 198 -16.41 58.34 9.06
N ARG A 199 -17.33 58.08 8.12
CA ARG A 199 -17.99 59.19 7.40
C ARG A 199 -19.26 58.77 6.67
N SER A 200 -20.31 59.48 7.06
CA SER A 200 -21.67 59.45 6.55
C SER A 200 -21.79 60.21 5.22
N LYS A 201 -22.64 59.67 4.33
CA LYS A 201 -23.46 60.35 3.29
C LYS A 201 -22.76 61.22 2.24
N SER A 202 -22.92 60.87 0.96
CA SER A 202 -23.81 61.56 -0.02
C SER A 202 -23.53 61.14 -1.48
N GLN A 203 -24.56 61.28 -2.33
CA GLN A 203 -24.62 61.18 -3.82
C GLN A 203 -24.60 59.74 -4.40
N GLN A 204 -25.69 59.14 -4.89
CA GLN A 204 -26.78 59.53 -5.81
C GLN A 204 -26.40 59.44 -7.31
N SER A 205 -26.94 58.40 -7.95
CA SER A 205 -27.43 58.29 -9.35
C SER A 205 -26.46 58.47 -10.54
N ALA A 206 -26.31 57.42 -11.37
CA ALA A 206 -26.89 57.35 -12.72
C ALA A 206 -26.14 56.36 -13.66
N THR A 207 -26.89 55.38 -14.17
CA THR A 207 -26.97 54.89 -15.56
C THR A 207 -25.73 54.39 -16.32
N SER A 208 -25.93 53.20 -16.93
CA SER A 208 -25.69 52.83 -18.35
C SER A 208 -24.66 51.72 -18.65
N SER A 209 -25.25 50.58 -19.07
CA SER A 209 -24.90 49.65 -20.15
C SER A 209 -23.57 48.86 -20.24
N PRO A 210 -23.62 47.67 -20.91
CA PRO A 210 -22.55 46.68 -20.92
C PRO A 210 -21.66 46.77 -22.18
N GLY A 211 -20.37 46.47 -22.02
CA GLY A 211 -19.41 46.23 -23.12
C GLY A 211 -18.24 45.44 -22.55
N GLU A 212 -18.08 44.16 -22.87
CA GLU A 212 -17.47 43.62 -24.09
C GLU A 212 -15.93 43.58 -24.01
N ALA A 213 -15.40 42.36 -24.21
CA ALA A 213 -14.06 42.01 -24.66
C ALA A 213 -12.81 42.38 -23.82
N ASN A 214 -12.21 41.36 -23.17
CA ASN A 214 -10.92 40.81 -23.63
C ASN A 214 -10.48 39.61 -22.76
N ARG A 215 -10.76 38.39 -23.25
CA ARG A 215 -10.14 37.17 -22.74
C ARG A 215 -8.88 36.91 -23.57
N LYS A 216 -7.73 37.43 -23.15
CA LYS A 216 -6.44 37.03 -23.72
C LYS A 216 -5.91 35.80 -22.98
N LEU A 217 -5.98 34.66 -23.64
CA LEU A 217 -5.19 33.46 -23.34
C LEU A 217 -3.89 33.52 -24.17
N PRO A 218 -2.70 33.47 -23.58
CA PRO A 218 -1.50 32.94 -24.23
C PRO A 218 -1.36 31.45 -23.86
N THR A 219 -1.68 30.54 -24.78
CA THR A 219 -0.77 29.91 -25.75
C THR A 219 0.38 29.11 -25.12
N VAL A 220 0.19 27.79 -25.26
CA VAL A 220 1.11 26.66 -25.11
C VAL A 220 2.51 26.90 -25.68
N ARG A 221 3.54 26.52 -24.92
CA ARG A 221 4.64 25.64 -25.39
C ARG A 221 5.58 25.31 -24.24
N LYS A 222 5.92 24.03 -24.09
CA LYS A 222 7.31 23.59 -24.11
C LYS A 222 7.38 22.12 -24.54
N LEU A 223 8.40 21.90 -25.38
CA LEU A 223 8.88 20.64 -25.93
C LEU A 223 9.33 19.70 -24.81
#